data_AF-A0AAD1A1E2-F1
#
_entry.id   AF-A0AAD1A1E2-F1
#
_cell.length_a   1.000
_cell.length_b   1.000
_cell.length_c   1.000
_cell.angle_alpha   90.00
_cell.angle_beta   90.00
_cell.angle_gamma   90.00
#
_symmetry.space_group_name_H-M   'P 1'
#
loop_
_entity.id
_entity.type
_entity.pdbx_description
1 polymer ?
#
loop_
_entity_poly.entity_id
_entity_poly.type
_entity_poly.pdbx_seq_one_letter_code
_entity_poly.pdbx_strand_id
1 'polypeptide(L)'
;MSAVDTSAIATIRRFGRFHTRFIGALGGDLHGSGFGLTEGRVLYELAQRDGWRAGELARELGLDPAYLSRLLKRFIDLGWLERTKSDGDGRAYELRLTTAGRMAFVPLDDASRRQADMILSRLATSEQASLVTALDRAQALLSGAASPQPAVTIREHRPGDIGWVISAHGRLYAEVYGWDISFEALVAEIAVKFLREFRPGHERCFIAELDGAPVGSAFVVRESDEVAKLRLVLVETRAQGLGLGKRLVREALSFARAAGYRSMALWTNDILHAARAIYIAEGFRLVAEEKHHSFGKDLVGQNWERDL
;
A
#
# COMPACT_ATOMS: atom_id res chain seq x y z
N MET A 1 15.36 7.63 22.11
CA MET A 1 13.92 7.72 21.75
C MET A 1 13.69 9.11 21.19
N SER A 2 13.35 9.24 19.91
CA SER A 2 12.97 10.55 19.35
C SER A 2 11.72 11.05 20.06
N ALA A 3 11.64 12.36 20.32
CA ALA A 3 10.42 12.95 20.85
C ALA A 3 9.24 12.63 19.91
N VAL A 4 8.13 12.16 20.47
CA VAL A 4 6.93 11.85 19.71
C VAL A 4 6.34 13.17 19.20
N ASP A 5 6.05 13.24 17.89
CA ASP A 5 5.49 14.42 17.26
C ASP A 5 4.10 14.76 17.86
N THR A 6 3.99 15.96 18.43
CA THR A 6 2.75 16.50 19.02
C THR A 6 1.59 16.52 18.01
N SER A 7 1.87 16.73 16.72
CA SER A 7 0.87 16.71 15.65
C SER A 7 0.29 15.30 15.44
N ALA A 8 1.15 14.28 15.48
CA ALA A 8 0.73 12.88 15.39
C ALA A 8 -0.19 12.49 16.56
N ILE A 9 0.16 12.90 17.79
CA ILE A 9 -0.67 12.67 18.98
C ILE A 9 -2.05 13.33 18.82
N ALA A 10 -2.09 14.59 18.38
CA ALA A 10 -3.34 15.31 18.15
C ALA A 10 -4.22 14.62 17.11
N THR A 11 -3.62 14.09 16.05
CA THR A 11 -4.32 13.36 14.98
C THR A 11 -4.97 12.08 15.49
N ILE A 12 -4.24 11.26 16.26
CA ILE A 12 -4.79 10.02 16.86
C ILE A 12 -5.96 10.36 17.78
N ARG A 13 -5.79 11.36 18.67
CA ARG A 13 -6.85 11.78 19.59
C ARG A 13 -8.09 12.30 18.86
N ARG A 14 -7.91 13.05 17.77
CA ARG A 14 -9.00 13.56 16.93
C ARG A 14 -9.74 12.41 16.24
N PHE A 15 -9.01 11.47 15.66
CA PHE A 15 -9.59 10.28 15.04
C PHE A 15 -10.37 9.44 16.06
N GLY A 16 -9.81 9.19 17.25
CA GLY A 16 -10.50 8.44 18.30
C GLY A 16 -11.85 9.05 18.69
N ARG A 17 -11.89 10.37 18.94
CA ARG A 17 -13.17 11.07 19.26
C ARG A 17 -14.18 11.00 18.11
N PHE A 18 -13.71 11.18 16.89
CA PHE A 18 -14.56 11.03 15.70
C PHE A 18 -15.13 9.61 15.62
N HIS A 19 -14.26 8.60 15.74
CA HIS A 19 -14.62 7.19 15.62
C HIS A 19 -15.62 6.75 16.69
N THR A 20 -15.42 7.13 17.96
CA THR A 20 -16.35 6.83 19.05
C THR A 20 -17.76 7.36 18.78
N ARG A 21 -17.88 8.59 18.23
CA ARG A 21 -19.18 9.13 17.82
C ARG A 21 -19.71 8.41 16.58
N PHE A 22 -18.83 8.08 15.65
CA PHE A 22 -19.16 7.46 14.37
C PHE A 22 -19.78 6.06 14.54
N ILE A 23 -19.23 5.23 15.42
CA ILE A 23 -19.75 3.88 15.71
C ILE A 23 -20.92 3.88 16.72
N GLY A 24 -21.44 5.07 17.09
CA GLY A 24 -22.55 5.16 18.04
C GLY A 24 -22.24 4.63 19.45
N ALA A 25 -20.97 4.50 19.83
CA ALA A 25 -20.56 3.88 21.10
C ALA A 25 -21.14 4.55 22.36
N LEU A 26 -21.51 5.83 22.26
CA LEU A 26 -22.04 6.62 23.38
C LEU A 26 -23.57 6.51 23.53
N GLY A 27 -24.28 6.00 22.52
CA GLY A 27 -25.75 6.03 22.48
C GLY A 27 -26.43 4.84 23.14
N GLY A 28 -25.69 3.82 23.58
CA GLY A 28 -26.25 2.59 24.15
C GLY A 28 -26.95 1.66 23.14
N ASP A 29 -27.06 2.10 21.88
CA ASP A 29 -27.65 1.36 20.77
C ASP A 29 -26.68 1.37 19.58
N LEU A 30 -25.97 0.25 19.42
CA LEU A 30 -24.95 0.05 18.40
C LEU A 30 -25.63 0.01 17.03
N HIS A 31 -25.54 1.11 16.29
CA HIS A 31 -26.08 1.28 14.94
C HIS A 31 -27.60 1.07 14.81
N GLY A 32 -28.37 1.21 15.89
CA GLY A 32 -29.82 1.00 15.86
C GLY A 32 -30.23 -0.48 15.98
N SER A 33 -29.35 -1.34 16.51
CA SER A 33 -29.57 -2.77 16.65
C SER A 33 -30.33 -3.18 17.93
N GLY A 34 -30.49 -2.25 18.87
CA GLY A 34 -31.02 -2.51 20.22
C GLY A 34 -29.99 -3.07 21.20
N PHE A 35 -28.71 -3.17 20.81
CA PHE A 35 -27.63 -3.69 21.64
C PHE A 35 -26.64 -2.61 22.05
N GLY A 36 -26.16 -2.66 23.30
CA GLY A 36 -24.98 -1.88 23.69
C GLY A 36 -23.71 -2.38 22.99
N LEU A 37 -22.69 -1.53 22.85
CA LEU A 37 -21.43 -1.87 22.16
C LEU A 37 -20.81 -3.19 22.66
N THR A 38 -20.70 -3.35 23.98
CA THR A 38 -20.07 -4.55 24.56
C THR A 38 -20.91 -5.80 24.36
N GLU A 39 -22.23 -5.68 24.48
CA GLU A 39 -23.16 -6.81 24.27
C GLU A 39 -23.11 -7.28 22.81
N GLY A 40 -23.17 -6.32 21.88
CA GLY A 40 -23.08 -6.59 20.47
C GLY A 40 -21.74 -7.20 20.08
N ARG A 41 -20.62 -6.71 20.65
CA ARG A 41 -19.30 -7.29 20.35
C ARG A 41 -19.15 -8.72 20.85
N VAL A 42 -19.64 -9.02 22.06
CA VAL A 42 -19.63 -10.39 22.59
C VAL A 42 -20.51 -11.31 21.74
N LEU A 43 -21.71 -10.86 21.37
CA LEU A 43 -22.61 -11.64 20.52
C LEU A 43 -22.03 -11.87 19.12
N TYR A 44 -21.33 -10.88 18.56
CA TYR A 44 -20.63 -10.99 17.28
C TYR A 44 -19.55 -12.09 17.32
N GLU A 45 -18.63 -12.08 18.28
CA GLU A 45 -17.59 -13.11 18.37
C GLU A 45 -18.16 -14.52 18.54
N LEU A 46 -19.22 -14.65 19.34
CA LEU A 46 -19.93 -15.91 19.55
C LEU A 46 -20.67 -16.38 18.29
N ALA A 47 -21.07 -15.48 17.40
CA ALA A 47 -21.71 -15.81 16.13
C ALA A 47 -20.70 -16.23 15.05
N GLN A 48 -19.50 -15.66 15.05
CA GLN A 48 -18.46 -15.96 14.07
C GLN A 48 -17.77 -17.31 14.32
N ARG A 49 -17.70 -17.74 15.58
CA ARG A 49 -16.97 -18.94 15.98
C ARG A 49 -17.65 -19.61 17.18
N ASP A 50 -17.99 -20.90 17.03
CA ASP A 50 -18.41 -21.74 18.15
C ASP A 50 -17.19 -22.18 18.99
N GLY A 51 -17.39 -22.64 20.22
CA GLY A 51 -16.33 -23.25 21.03
C GLY A 51 -15.46 -22.25 21.80
N TRP A 52 -15.94 -21.01 21.97
CA TRP A 52 -15.25 -20.06 22.84
C TRP A 52 -15.24 -20.56 24.29
N ARG A 53 -14.08 -20.45 24.94
CA ARG A 53 -14.00 -20.50 26.41
C ARG A 53 -14.18 -19.09 26.96
N ALA A 54 -14.93 -18.94 28.05
CA ALA A 54 -15.21 -17.61 28.63
C ALA A 54 -13.94 -16.79 28.93
N GLY A 55 -12.89 -17.44 29.46
CA GLY A 55 -11.60 -16.77 29.72
C GLY A 55 -10.81 -16.40 28.46
N GLU A 56 -11.01 -17.12 27.36
CA GLU A 56 -10.42 -16.79 26.06
C GLU A 56 -11.13 -15.57 25.45
N LEU A 57 -12.46 -15.60 25.45
CA LEU A 57 -13.30 -14.52 24.94
C LEU A 57 -13.08 -13.21 25.72
N ALA A 58 -12.93 -13.28 27.05
CA ALA A 58 -12.60 -12.12 27.87
C ALA A 58 -11.27 -11.47 27.44
N ARG A 59 -10.25 -12.30 27.19
CA ARG A 59 -8.91 -11.84 26.80
C ARG A 59 -8.92 -11.21 25.41
N GLU A 60 -9.58 -11.87 24.46
CA GLU A 60 -9.71 -11.40 23.08
C GLU A 60 -10.36 -10.00 23.03
N LEU A 61 -11.44 -9.82 23.79
CA LEU A 61 -12.19 -8.57 23.81
C LEU A 61 -11.65 -7.52 24.79
N GLY A 62 -10.60 -7.85 25.56
CA GLY A 62 -10.08 -6.98 26.61
C GLY A 62 -11.10 -6.66 27.72
N LEU A 63 -12.01 -7.59 28.01
CA LEU A 63 -13.09 -7.42 28.99
C LEU A 63 -12.73 -7.98 30.36
N ASP A 64 -13.24 -7.35 31.41
CA ASP A 64 -13.19 -7.89 32.77
C ASP A 64 -13.93 -9.25 32.85
N PRO A 65 -13.30 -10.31 33.38
CA PRO A 65 -13.91 -11.63 33.44
C PRO A 65 -15.21 -11.70 34.25
N ALA A 66 -15.35 -10.90 35.32
CA ALA A 66 -16.56 -10.87 36.13
C ALA A 66 -17.72 -10.15 35.41
N TYR A 67 -17.41 -9.09 34.67
CA TYR A 67 -18.36 -8.43 33.77
C TYR A 67 -18.82 -9.37 32.66
N LEU A 68 -17.90 -10.03 31.94
CA LEU A 68 -18.26 -10.99 30.90
C LEU A 68 -19.12 -12.13 31.47
N SER A 69 -18.78 -12.66 32.64
CA SER A 69 -19.55 -13.75 33.26
C SER A 69 -21.00 -13.36 33.54
N ARG A 70 -21.26 -12.12 33.98
CA ARG A 70 -22.62 -11.59 34.17
C ARG A 70 -23.37 -11.47 32.84
N LEU A 71 -22.69 -10.99 31.81
CA LEU A 71 -23.24 -10.87 30.46
C LEU A 71 -23.62 -12.23 29.86
N LEU A 72 -22.71 -13.21 29.93
CA LEU A 72 -22.94 -14.57 29.45
C LEU A 72 -24.07 -15.26 30.21
N LYS A 73 -24.17 -15.05 31.54
CA LYS A 73 -25.30 -15.56 32.33
C LYS A 73 -26.63 -15.03 31.79
N ARG A 74 -26.72 -13.72 31.54
CA ARG A 74 -27.94 -13.12 30.97
C ARG A 74 -28.28 -13.69 29.59
N PHE A 75 -27.29 -13.95 28.72
CA PHE A 75 -27.55 -14.60 27.44
C PHE A 75 -28.07 -16.04 27.58
N ILE A 76 -27.63 -16.78 28.60
CA ILE A 76 -28.16 -18.10 28.93
C ILE A 76 -29.60 -17.98 29.45
N ASP A 77 -29.87 -17.03 30.35
CA ASP A 77 -31.20 -16.79 30.90
C ASP A 77 -32.21 -16.37 29.81
N LEU A 78 -31.75 -15.68 28.76
CA LEU A 78 -32.52 -15.33 27.55
C LEU A 78 -32.64 -16.49 26.54
N GLY A 79 -32.00 -17.63 26.79
CA GLY A 79 -31.99 -18.79 25.88
C GLY A 79 -31.15 -18.60 24.62
N TRP A 80 -30.29 -17.58 24.56
CA TRP A 80 -29.45 -17.27 23.40
C TRP A 80 -28.14 -18.06 23.38
N LEU A 81 -27.70 -18.51 24.55
CA LEU A 81 -26.40 -19.16 24.73
C LEU A 81 -26.57 -20.46 25.52
N GLU A 82 -25.84 -21.48 25.11
CA GLU A 82 -25.70 -22.74 25.84
C GLU A 82 -24.23 -23.01 26.21
N ARG A 83 -24.05 -23.84 27.23
CA ARG A 83 -22.73 -24.29 27.69
C ARG A 83 -22.62 -25.79 27.50
N THR A 84 -21.65 -26.22 26.70
CA THR A 84 -21.36 -27.64 26.49
C THR A 84 -20.04 -27.99 27.16
N LYS A 85 -19.92 -29.20 27.72
CA LYS A 85 -18.62 -29.65 28.26
C LYS A 85 -17.65 -29.88 27.08
N SER A 86 -16.42 -29.40 27.20
CA SER A 86 -15.36 -29.70 26.24
C SER A 86 -14.95 -31.18 26.30
N ASP A 87 -14.72 -31.81 25.15
CA ASP A 87 -14.36 -33.24 25.05
C ASP A 87 -12.93 -33.60 25.50
N GLY A 88 -12.13 -32.63 25.97
CA GLY A 88 -10.72 -32.85 26.35
C GLY A 88 -10.38 -32.61 27.82
N ASP A 89 -10.93 -31.56 28.45
CA ASP A 89 -10.60 -31.15 29.82
C ASP A 89 -11.91 -30.98 30.59
N GLY A 90 -12.22 -31.95 31.46
CA GLY A 90 -13.54 -32.15 32.09
C GLY A 90 -14.05 -31.04 33.01
N ARG A 91 -13.35 -29.88 33.05
CA ARG A 91 -13.73 -28.67 33.79
C ARG A 91 -13.97 -27.45 32.89
N ALA A 92 -13.67 -27.52 31.59
CA ALA A 92 -13.89 -26.43 30.66
C ALA A 92 -15.26 -26.54 29.97
N TYR A 93 -16.00 -25.43 29.94
CA TYR A 93 -17.24 -25.32 29.17
C TYR A 93 -16.98 -24.45 27.93
N GLU A 94 -17.52 -24.90 26.81
CA GLU A 94 -17.56 -24.19 25.55
C GLU A 94 -18.90 -23.49 25.38
N LEU A 95 -18.82 -22.27 24.87
CA LEU A 95 -19.96 -21.40 24.61
C LEU A 95 -20.43 -21.61 23.18
N ARG A 96 -21.75 -21.74 23.01
CA ARG A 96 -22.38 -21.86 21.70
C ARG A 96 -23.67 -21.08 21.64
N LEU A 97 -23.89 -20.34 20.55
CA LEU A 97 -25.18 -19.70 20.32
C LEU A 97 -26.23 -20.75 19.94
N THR A 98 -27.40 -20.63 20.56
CA THR A 98 -28.59 -21.37 20.16
C THR A 98 -29.17 -20.77 18.87
N THR A 99 -30.18 -21.43 18.28
CA THR A 99 -30.95 -20.85 17.16
C THR A 99 -31.55 -19.50 17.53
N ALA A 100 -32.09 -19.36 18.75
CA ALA A 100 -32.63 -18.09 19.24
C ALA A 100 -31.55 -17.02 19.36
N GLY A 101 -30.35 -17.37 19.84
CA GLY A 101 -29.21 -16.45 19.90
C GLY A 101 -28.73 -15.98 18.53
N ARG A 102 -28.69 -16.90 17.55
CA ARG A 102 -28.36 -16.53 16.16
C ARG A 102 -29.41 -15.61 15.55
N MET A 103 -30.70 -15.85 15.82
CA MET A 103 -31.75 -14.93 15.38
C MET A 103 -31.66 -13.55 16.06
N ALA A 104 -31.31 -13.50 17.35
CA ALA A 104 -31.08 -12.25 18.07
C ALA A 104 -29.87 -11.46 17.52
N PHE A 105 -28.90 -12.14 16.89
CA PHE A 105 -27.74 -11.51 16.27
C PHE A 105 -28.05 -10.86 14.90
N VAL A 106 -29.08 -11.32 14.17
CA VAL A 106 -29.39 -10.83 12.81
C VAL A 106 -29.56 -9.30 12.74
N PRO A 107 -30.36 -8.64 13.60
CA PRO A 107 -30.52 -7.19 13.56
C PRO A 107 -29.19 -6.43 13.76
N LEU A 108 -28.27 -7.00 14.53
CA LEU A 108 -26.95 -6.43 14.78
C LEU A 108 -26.04 -6.55 13.54
N ASP A 109 -25.97 -7.72 12.91
CA ASP A 109 -25.19 -7.91 11.68
C ASP A 109 -25.70 -6.99 10.56
N ASP A 110 -27.02 -6.94 10.38
CA ASP A 110 -27.65 -6.07 9.39
C ASP A 110 -27.39 -4.59 9.65
N ALA A 111 -27.45 -4.15 10.91
CA ALA A 111 -27.15 -2.76 11.28
C ALA A 111 -25.68 -2.40 11.00
N SER A 112 -24.76 -3.31 11.31
CA SER A 112 -23.34 -3.13 11.01
C SER A 112 -23.07 -3.06 9.50
N ARG A 113 -23.69 -3.94 8.70
CA ARG A 113 -23.57 -3.94 7.23
C ARG A 113 -24.12 -2.65 6.63
N ARG A 114 -25.32 -2.22 7.02
CA ARG A 114 -25.92 -0.98 6.53
C ARG A 114 -25.04 0.23 6.81
N GLN A 115 -24.39 0.29 7.96
CA GLN A 115 -23.48 1.40 8.27
C GLN A 115 -22.26 1.38 7.33
N ALA A 116 -21.64 0.22 7.09
CA ALA A 116 -20.53 0.11 6.15
C ALA A 116 -20.95 0.52 4.73
N ASP A 117 -22.11 0.04 4.27
CA ASP A 117 -22.67 0.39 2.96
C ASP A 117 -22.96 1.89 2.83
N MET A 118 -23.47 2.54 3.88
CA MET A 118 -23.71 3.99 3.89
C MET A 118 -22.42 4.81 3.77
N ILE A 119 -21.28 4.29 4.24
CA ILE A 119 -19.97 4.94 4.06
C ILE A 119 -19.54 4.74 2.61
N LEU A 120 -19.49 3.49 2.15
CA LEU A 120 -18.92 3.13 0.86
C LEU A 120 -19.73 3.68 -0.30
N SER A 121 -21.06 3.72 -0.20
CA SER A 121 -21.96 4.26 -1.24
C SER A 121 -21.76 5.75 -1.54
N ARG A 122 -21.08 6.50 -0.66
CA ARG A 122 -20.76 7.92 -0.86
C ARG A 122 -19.40 8.16 -1.52
N LEU A 123 -18.66 7.10 -1.79
CA LEU A 123 -17.29 7.13 -2.30
C LEU A 123 -17.22 6.51 -3.70
N ALA A 124 -16.39 7.09 -4.57
CA ALA A 124 -16.04 6.45 -5.84
C ALA A 124 -15.26 5.14 -5.60
N THR A 125 -15.24 4.23 -6.58
CA THR A 125 -14.57 2.92 -6.45
C THR A 125 -13.09 3.03 -6.05
N SER A 126 -12.39 4.04 -6.58
CA SER A 126 -10.99 4.31 -6.22
C SER A 126 -10.82 4.80 -4.78
N GLU A 127 -11.76 5.60 -4.29
CA GLU A 127 -11.79 6.10 -2.91
C GLU A 127 -12.16 4.99 -1.92
N GLN A 128 -13.07 4.09 -2.29
CA GLN A 128 -13.38 2.89 -1.50
C GLN A 128 -12.13 2.02 -1.31
N ALA A 129 -11.41 1.71 -2.40
CA ALA A 129 -10.17 0.94 -2.33
C ALA A 129 -9.10 1.63 -1.49
N SER A 130 -8.98 2.95 -1.61
CA SER A 130 -8.06 3.77 -0.82
C SER A 130 -8.40 3.74 0.67
N LEU A 131 -9.69 3.83 1.02
CA LEU A 131 -10.16 3.77 2.41
C LEU A 131 -9.87 2.40 3.03
N VAL A 132 -10.18 1.30 2.35
CA VAL A 132 -9.90 -0.06 2.83
C VAL A 132 -8.40 -0.23 3.11
N THR A 133 -7.56 0.15 2.14
CA THR A 133 -6.09 0.09 2.29
C THR A 133 -5.60 0.92 3.49
N ALA A 134 -6.16 2.11 3.68
CA ALA A 134 -5.79 2.98 4.80
C ALA A 134 -6.20 2.39 6.16
N LEU A 135 -7.39 1.78 6.25
CA LEU A 135 -7.88 1.14 7.47
C LEU A 135 -7.05 -0.08 7.84
N ASP A 136 -6.72 -0.94 6.87
CA ASP A 136 -5.86 -2.11 7.08
C ASP A 136 -4.48 -1.69 7.60
N ARG A 137 -3.90 -0.65 6.98
CA ARG A 137 -2.61 -0.09 7.41
C ARG A 137 -2.70 0.53 8.81
N ALA A 138 -3.76 1.28 9.10
CA ALA A 138 -3.98 1.85 10.42
C ALA A 138 -4.13 0.76 11.49
N GLN A 139 -4.89 -0.30 11.21
CA GLN A 139 -5.05 -1.44 12.12
C GLN A 139 -3.73 -2.15 12.38
N ALA A 140 -2.93 -2.42 11.34
CA ALA A 140 -1.61 -3.04 11.49
C ALA A 140 -0.68 -2.18 12.37
N LEU A 141 -0.63 -0.87 12.13
CA LEU A 141 0.21 0.06 12.90
C LEU A 141 -0.27 0.20 14.36
N LEU A 142 -1.57 0.26 14.61
CA LEU A 142 -2.14 0.40 15.96
C LEU A 142 -2.06 -0.87 16.79
N SER A 143 -2.16 -2.04 16.15
CA SER A 143 -2.03 -3.34 16.83
C SER A 143 -0.58 -3.70 17.15
N GLY A 144 0.40 -2.92 16.66
CA GLY A 144 1.81 -3.25 16.78
C GLY A 144 2.21 -4.51 16.02
N ALA A 145 1.32 -5.04 15.17
CA ALA A 145 1.67 -6.07 14.21
C ALA A 145 2.78 -5.50 13.31
N ALA A 146 3.81 -6.32 13.03
CA ALA A 146 4.82 -5.95 12.05
C ALA A 146 4.09 -5.47 10.80
N SER A 147 4.33 -4.23 10.36
CA SER A 147 3.78 -3.77 9.09
C SER A 147 4.15 -4.83 8.06
N PRO A 148 3.20 -5.39 7.28
CA PRO A 148 3.58 -6.24 6.16
C PRO A 148 4.64 -5.46 5.39
N GLN A 149 5.77 -6.12 5.06
CA GLN A 149 6.83 -5.44 4.32
C GLN A 149 6.16 -4.74 3.13
N PRO A 150 6.44 -3.44 2.90
CA PRO A 150 5.84 -2.72 1.80
C PRO A 150 5.92 -3.58 0.55
N ALA A 151 4.77 -3.87 -0.06
CA ALA A 151 4.70 -4.85 -1.13
C ALA A 151 5.28 -4.21 -2.39
N VAL A 152 6.60 -4.23 -2.50
CA VAL A 152 7.32 -3.64 -3.61
C VAL A 152 7.36 -4.64 -4.76
N THR A 153 6.55 -4.36 -5.78
CA THR A 153 6.53 -5.13 -7.02
C THR A 153 7.13 -4.31 -8.16
N ILE A 154 7.72 -4.99 -9.14
CA ILE A 154 8.14 -4.38 -10.40
C ILE A 154 7.42 -5.16 -11.50
N ARG A 155 6.67 -4.45 -12.35
CA ARG A 155 5.86 -5.03 -13.41
C ARG A 155 6.06 -4.30 -14.73
N GLU A 156 5.57 -4.91 -15.81
CA GLU A 156 5.48 -4.24 -17.11
C GLU A 156 4.40 -3.14 -17.09
N HIS A 157 4.61 -2.11 -17.90
CA HIS A 157 3.69 -1.00 -18.11
C HIS A 157 2.31 -1.42 -18.66
N ARG A 158 1.28 -0.67 -18.31
CA ARG A 158 -0.12 -0.78 -18.76
C ARG A 158 -0.69 0.61 -19.13
N PRO A 159 -1.87 0.70 -19.76
CA PRO A 159 -2.53 1.97 -20.01
C PRO A 159 -2.62 2.83 -18.74
N GLY A 160 -2.27 4.12 -18.86
CA GLY A 160 -2.19 5.07 -17.75
C GLY A 160 -0.79 5.24 -17.15
N ASP A 161 0.06 4.21 -17.16
CA ASP A 161 1.39 4.29 -16.53
C ASP A 161 2.30 5.29 -17.26
N ILE A 162 2.28 5.32 -18.59
CA ILE A 162 3.16 6.21 -19.35
C ILE A 162 2.79 7.69 -19.14
N GLY A 163 1.49 7.99 -18.99
CA GLY A 163 1.05 9.33 -18.59
C GLY A 163 1.52 9.69 -17.19
N TRP A 164 1.47 8.73 -16.25
CA TRP A 164 2.05 8.91 -14.92
C TRP A 164 3.57 9.15 -14.98
N VAL A 165 4.33 8.42 -15.79
CA VAL A 165 5.78 8.61 -15.95
C VAL A 165 6.10 10.04 -16.37
N ILE A 166 5.39 10.58 -17.37
CA ILE A 166 5.58 11.96 -17.86
C ILE A 166 5.33 12.95 -16.71
N SER A 167 4.17 12.85 -16.07
CA SER A 167 3.78 13.74 -14.97
C SER A 167 4.73 13.66 -13.77
N ALA A 168 5.16 12.44 -13.40
CA ALA A 168 6.04 12.22 -12.26
C ALA A 168 7.45 12.78 -12.50
N HIS A 169 8.00 12.64 -13.72
CA HIS A 169 9.28 13.25 -14.06
C HIS A 169 9.19 14.78 -14.08
N GLY A 170 8.20 15.35 -14.77
CA GLY A 170 8.02 16.81 -14.86
C GLY A 170 7.92 17.45 -13.47
N ARG A 171 7.03 16.90 -12.63
CA ARG A 171 6.83 17.36 -11.25
C ARG A 171 8.09 17.20 -10.40
N LEU A 172 8.68 16.01 -10.33
CA LEU A 172 9.80 15.74 -9.42
C LEU A 172 11.05 16.54 -9.81
N TYR A 173 11.35 16.67 -11.09
CA TYR A 173 12.56 17.39 -11.52
C TYR A 173 12.41 18.91 -11.38
N ALA A 174 11.20 19.44 -11.56
CA ALA A 174 10.92 20.84 -11.21
C ALA A 174 11.06 21.09 -9.71
N GLU A 175 10.50 20.22 -8.86
CA GLU A 175 10.57 20.33 -7.39
C GLU A 175 12.01 20.22 -6.86
N VAL A 176 12.79 19.27 -7.38
CA VAL A 176 14.12 18.92 -6.82
C VAL A 176 15.26 19.71 -7.46
N TYR A 177 15.21 19.95 -8.78
CA TYR A 177 16.31 20.57 -9.52
C TYR A 177 15.94 21.95 -10.09
N GLY A 178 14.69 22.37 -9.96
CA GLY A 178 14.21 23.64 -10.53
C GLY A 178 14.28 23.67 -12.05
N TRP A 179 14.16 22.51 -12.70
CA TRP A 179 14.12 22.39 -14.16
C TRP A 179 12.76 22.86 -14.67
N ASP A 180 12.75 23.54 -15.81
CA ASP A 180 11.51 24.06 -16.41
C ASP A 180 10.72 23.00 -17.21
N ILE A 181 9.58 23.41 -17.74
CA ILE A 181 8.64 22.55 -18.47
C ILE A 181 9.24 21.87 -19.72
N SER A 182 10.36 22.37 -20.25
CA SER A 182 11.02 21.74 -21.41
C SER A 182 11.56 20.34 -21.10
N PHE A 183 11.82 20.03 -19.82
CA PHE A 183 12.16 18.66 -19.42
C PHE A 183 10.97 17.71 -19.52
N GLU A 184 9.78 18.15 -19.10
CA GLU A 184 8.55 17.36 -19.24
C GLU A 184 8.26 17.09 -20.73
N ALA A 185 8.49 18.07 -21.60
CA ALA A 185 8.39 17.90 -23.05
C ALA A 185 9.34 16.81 -23.58
N LEU A 186 10.62 16.82 -23.18
CA LEU A 186 11.57 15.76 -23.55
C LEU A 186 11.10 14.37 -23.08
N VAL A 187 10.60 14.27 -21.86
CA VAL A 187 10.07 12.99 -21.33
C VAL A 187 8.87 12.53 -22.15
N ALA A 188 7.97 13.45 -22.49
CA ALA A 188 6.81 13.17 -23.33
C ALA A 188 7.22 12.70 -24.74
N GLU A 189 8.23 13.31 -25.36
CA GLU A 189 8.74 12.88 -26.67
C GLU A 189 9.27 11.44 -26.63
N ILE A 190 10.08 11.11 -25.61
CA ILE A 190 10.60 9.74 -25.42
C ILE A 190 9.44 8.76 -25.20
N ALA A 191 8.48 9.12 -24.35
CA ALA A 191 7.34 8.30 -24.01
C ALA A 191 6.38 8.05 -25.20
N VAL A 192 6.10 9.08 -26.00
CA VAL A 192 5.26 8.99 -27.20
C VAL A 192 5.96 8.14 -28.26
N LYS A 193 7.26 8.33 -28.47
CA LYS A 193 8.01 7.49 -29.41
C LYS A 193 7.97 6.03 -28.98
N PHE A 194 8.23 5.75 -27.70
CA PHE A 194 8.13 4.41 -27.14
C PHE A 194 6.75 3.78 -27.39
N LEU A 195 5.67 4.49 -27.10
CA LEU A 195 4.31 3.97 -27.32
C LEU A 195 3.99 3.69 -28.79
N ARG A 196 4.44 4.54 -29.72
CA ARG A 196 4.16 4.40 -31.15
C ARG A 196 4.98 3.32 -31.83
N GLU A 197 6.22 3.14 -31.40
CA GLU A 197 7.20 2.26 -32.03
C GLU A 197 7.49 1.00 -31.20
N PHE A 198 6.71 0.76 -30.12
CA PHE A 198 6.95 -0.28 -29.14
C PHE A 198 7.18 -1.65 -29.77
N ARG A 199 8.29 -2.29 -29.43
CA ARG A 199 8.62 -3.65 -29.87
C ARG A 199 8.59 -4.64 -28.68
N PRO A 200 7.48 -5.38 -28.50
CA PRO A 200 7.42 -6.42 -27.49
C PRO A 200 8.59 -7.40 -27.59
N GLY A 201 9.22 -7.72 -26.46
CA GLY A 201 10.38 -8.61 -26.39
C GLY A 201 11.74 -7.94 -26.62
N HIS A 202 11.77 -6.74 -27.23
CA HIS A 202 13.00 -5.95 -27.42
C HIS A 202 13.01 -4.67 -26.58
N GLU A 203 11.83 -4.18 -26.22
CA GLU A 203 11.66 -2.97 -25.42
C GLU A 203 10.70 -3.25 -24.27
N ARG A 204 10.86 -2.51 -23.17
CA ARG A 204 9.98 -2.62 -22.00
C ARG A 204 10.08 -1.38 -21.13
N CYS A 205 8.94 -0.91 -20.65
CA CYS A 205 8.87 -0.01 -19.50
C CYS A 205 8.52 -0.83 -18.26
N PHE A 206 9.36 -0.69 -17.23
CA PHE A 206 9.17 -1.24 -15.89
C PHE A 206 8.53 -0.19 -15.00
N ILE A 207 7.52 -0.60 -14.23
CA ILE A 207 6.87 0.22 -13.20
C ILE A 207 7.08 -0.45 -11.85
N ALA A 208 7.71 0.27 -10.93
CA ALA A 208 7.78 -0.12 -9.53
C ALA A 208 6.53 0.38 -8.81
N GLU A 209 5.85 -0.49 -8.08
CA GLU A 209 4.70 -0.15 -7.24
C GLU A 209 5.04 -0.33 -5.77
N LEU A 210 4.50 0.57 -4.95
CA LEU A 210 4.50 0.50 -3.49
C LEU A 210 3.04 0.50 -3.05
N ASP A 211 2.60 -0.60 -2.45
CA ASP A 211 1.22 -0.79 -2.02
C ASP A 211 0.22 -0.54 -3.17
N GLY A 212 0.55 -1.03 -4.37
CA GLY A 212 -0.28 -0.93 -5.58
C GLY A 212 -0.24 0.43 -6.31
N ALA A 213 0.45 1.43 -5.76
CA ALA A 213 0.60 2.74 -6.40
C ALA A 213 1.99 2.87 -7.06
N PRO A 214 2.10 3.47 -8.28
CA PRO A 214 3.38 3.65 -8.94
C PRO A 214 4.30 4.59 -8.14
N VAL A 215 5.56 4.20 -8.01
CA VAL A 215 6.61 4.94 -7.30
C VAL A 215 7.93 4.99 -8.05
N GLY A 216 8.07 4.27 -9.16
CA GLY A 216 9.28 4.35 -9.97
C GLY A 216 9.10 3.77 -11.35
N SER A 217 10.02 4.11 -12.25
CA SER A 217 10.04 3.63 -13.62
C SER A 217 11.45 3.40 -14.13
N ALA A 218 11.58 2.56 -15.14
CA ALA A 218 12.77 2.46 -15.99
C ALA A 218 12.38 1.94 -17.37
N PHE A 219 12.98 2.48 -18.43
CA PHE A 219 12.71 2.08 -19.80
C PHE A 219 13.93 1.39 -20.39
N VAL A 220 13.71 0.28 -21.07
CA VAL A 220 14.65 -0.31 -22.01
C VAL A 220 14.08 -0.09 -23.40
N VAL A 221 14.78 0.68 -24.23
CA VAL A 221 14.41 0.95 -25.62
C VAL A 221 15.54 0.54 -26.56
N ARG A 222 15.24 0.29 -27.83
CA ARG A 222 16.25 -0.07 -28.82
C ARG A 222 17.03 1.17 -29.29
N GLU A 223 18.35 1.15 -29.19
CA GLU A 223 19.22 2.14 -29.87
C GLU A 223 19.70 1.58 -31.22
N SER A 224 20.13 0.33 -31.24
CA SER A 224 20.50 -0.42 -32.45
C SER A 224 20.14 -1.90 -32.29
N ASP A 225 20.47 -2.76 -33.26
CA ASP A 225 20.21 -4.20 -33.14
C ASP A 225 21.04 -4.87 -32.03
N GLU A 226 22.14 -4.24 -31.62
CA GLU A 226 23.05 -4.79 -30.60
C GLU A 226 23.03 -4.00 -29.29
N VAL A 227 22.51 -2.77 -29.30
CA VAL A 227 22.57 -1.85 -28.17
C VAL A 227 21.18 -1.47 -27.67
N ALA A 228 20.93 -1.77 -26.39
CA ALA A 228 19.79 -1.24 -25.65
C ALA A 228 20.10 0.12 -25.04
N LYS A 229 19.09 0.95 -24.83
CA LYS A 229 19.21 2.23 -24.10
C LYS A 229 18.33 2.24 -22.86
N LEU A 230 18.94 2.50 -21.71
CA LEU A 230 18.25 2.74 -20.46
C LEU A 230 17.79 4.21 -20.42
N ARG A 231 16.50 4.43 -20.22
CA ARG A 231 15.89 5.78 -20.17
C ARG A 231 14.88 5.91 -19.03
N LEU A 232 14.56 7.16 -18.68
CA LEU A 232 13.44 7.54 -17.79
C LEU A 232 13.44 6.76 -16.46
N VAL A 233 14.62 6.65 -15.84
CA VAL A 233 14.77 6.04 -14.52
C VAL A 233 14.33 7.04 -13.46
N LEU A 234 13.31 6.67 -12.68
CA LEU A 234 12.72 7.50 -11.64
C LEU A 234 12.42 6.66 -10.40
N VAL A 235 12.61 7.25 -9.22
CA VAL A 235 12.04 6.76 -7.96
C VAL A 235 11.53 7.96 -7.19
N GLU A 236 10.25 7.94 -6.81
CA GLU A 236 9.64 8.98 -5.99
C GLU A 236 10.27 9.03 -4.59
N THR A 237 10.31 10.22 -4.00
CA THR A 237 10.88 10.49 -2.67
C THR A 237 10.30 9.56 -1.59
N ARG A 238 9.00 9.26 -1.65
CA ARG A 238 8.31 8.35 -0.70
C ARG A 238 8.78 6.90 -0.75
N ALA A 239 9.53 6.52 -1.78
CA ALA A 239 10.04 5.17 -1.99
C ALA A 239 11.58 5.12 -2.03
N GLN A 240 12.26 6.23 -1.74
CA GLN A 240 13.72 6.27 -1.59
C GLN A 240 14.16 5.46 -0.35
N GLY A 241 15.39 4.96 -0.36
CA GLY A 241 15.93 4.10 0.70
C GLY A 241 15.50 2.62 0.61
N LEU A 242 14.50 2.27 -0.20
CA LEU A 242 14.05 0.88 -0.40
C LEU A 242 14.87 0.09 -1.44
N GLY A 243 15.98 0.65 -1.92
CA GLY A 243 16.83 0.02 -2.95
C GLY A 243 16.19 -0.08 -4.34
N LEU A 244 15.06 0.60 -4.57
CA LEU A 244 14.25 0.50 -5.78
C LEU A 244 14.97 0.90 -7.06
N GLY A 245 15.77 1.97 -7.03
CA GLY A 245 16.51 2.42 -8.22
C GLY A 245 17.48 1.34 -8.71
N LYS A 246 18.20 0.69 -7.77
CA LYS A 246 19.11 -0.42 -8.09
C LYS A 246 18.35 -1.63 -8.63
N ARG A 247 17.19 -1.97 -8.04
CA ARG A 247 16.34 -3.07 -8.53
C ARG A 247 15.83 -2.79 -9.94
N LEU A 248 15.30 -1.61 -10.22
CA LEU A 248 14.83 -1.21 -11.55
C LEU A 248 15.92 -1.31 -12.61
N VAL A 249 17.12 -0.81 -12.32
CA VAL A 249 18.28 -0.91 -13.24
C VAL A 249 18.67 -2.36 -13.48
N ARG A 250 18.66 -3.22 -12.45
CA ARG A 250 18.96 -4.66 -12.60
C ARG A 250 17.92 -5.40 -13.43
N GLU A 251 16.64 -5.11 -13.24
CA GLU A 251 15.56 -5.68 -14.07
C GLU A 251 15.72 -5.26 -15.53
N ALA A 252 16.05 -3.99 -15.78
CA ALA A 252 16.32 -3.48 -17.12
C ALA A 252 17.52 -4.20 -17.78
N LEU A 253 18.62 -4.38 -17.06
CA LEU A 253 19.81 -5.11 -17.53
C LEU A 253 19.52 -6.58 -17.81
N SER A 254 18.76 -7.24 -16.91
CA SER A 254 18.35 -8.63 -17.05
C SER A 254 17.50 -8.83 -18.31
N PHE A 255 16.51 -7.95 -18.50
CA PHE A 255 15.67 -7.95 -19.70
C PHE A 255 16.48 -7.70 -20.97
N ALA A 256 17.39 -6.74 -20.98
CA ALA A 256 18.19 -6.46 -22.17
C ALA A 256 19.09 -7.65 -22.58
N ARG A 257 19.68 -8.35 -21.60
CA ARG A 257 20.40 -9.62 -21.85
C ARG A 257 19.48 -10.67 -22.47
N ALA A 258 18.30 -10.87 -21.88
CA ALA A 258 17.33 -11.84 -22.37
C ALA A 258 16.79 -11.50 -23.77
N ALA A 259 16.69 -10.22 -24.10
CA ALA A 259 16.30 -9.71 -25.41
C ALA A 259 17.42 -9.81 -26.47
N GLY A 260 18.62 -10.25 -26.08
CA GLY A 260 19.74 -10.51 -27.00
C GLY A 260 20.65 -9.30 -27.28
N TYR A 261 20.52 -8.20 -26.54
CA TYR A 261 21.43 -7.06 -26.68
C TYR A 261 22.82 -7.40 -26.13
N ARG A 262 23.86 -6.87 -26.78
CA ARG A 262 25.27 -7.04 -26.40
C ARG A 262 25.76 -5.98 -25.43
N SER A 263 25.17 -4.78 -25.49
CA SER A 263 25.52 -3.70 -24.57
C SER A 263 24.31 -2.82 -24.26
N MET A 264 24.45 -2.00 -23.22
CA MET A 264 23.47 -1.01 -22.80
C MET A 264 24.12 0.36 -22.64
N ALA A 265 23.48 1.38 -23.21
CA ALA A 265 23.86 2.78 -23.08
C ALA A 265 22.83 3.57 -22.25
N LEU A 266 23.23 4.71 -21.69
CA LEU A 266 22.35 5.70 -21.08
C LEU A 266 22.90 7.12 -21.22
N TRP A 267 22.00 8.11 -21.14
CA TRP A 267 22.35 9.52 -21.02
C TRP A 267 21.76 10.09 -19.72
N THR A 268 22.54 10.88 -18.99
CA THR A 268 22.16 11.51 -17.72
C THR A 268 22.87 12.86 -17.56
N ASN A 269 22.48 13.67 -16.59
CA ASN A 269 23.24 14.87 -16.20
C ASN A 269 24.13 14.58 -14.97
N ASP A 270 25.28 15.23 -14.89
CA ASP A 270 26.29 15.06 -13.83
C ASP A 270 25.75 15.34 -12.42
N ILE A 271 24.83 16.30 -12.29
CA ILE A 271 24.16 16.68 -11.03
C ILE A 271 23.25 15.57 -10.46
N LEU A 272 22.90 14.55 -11.26
CA LEU A 272 22.03 13.44 -10.84
C LEU A 272 22.83 12.38 -10.06
N HIS A 273 23.47 12.80 -8.97
CA HIS A 273 24.44 12.00 -8.21
C HIS A 273 23.91 10.63 -7.76
N ALA A 274 22.66 10.57 -7.28
CA ALA A 274 22.05 9.32 -6.81
C ALA A 274 21.87 8.29 -7.95
N ALA A 275 21.42 8.74 -9.12
CA ALA A 275 21.28 7.87 -10.29
C ALA A 275 22.66 7.41 -10.79
N ARG A 276 23.63 8.32 -10.86
CA ARG A 276 25.01 8.01 -11.27
C ARG A 276 25.69 6.99 -10.36
N ALA A 277 25.49 7.08 -9.05
CA ALA A 277 26.01 6.09 -8.11
C ALA A 277 25.47 4.67 -8.39
N ILE A 278 24.20 4.56 -8.80
CA ILE A 278 23.61 3.28 -9.22
C ILE A 278 24.26 2.80 -10.51
N TYR A 279 24.42 3.66 -11.52
CA TYR A 279 25.03 3.28 -12.80
C TYR A 279 26.47 2.77 -12.61
N ILE A 280 27.27 3.47 -11.81
CA ILE A 280 28.64 3.04 -11.47
C ILE A 280 28.62 1.67 -10.76
N ALA A 281 27.75 1.52 -9.75
CA ALA A 281 27.63 0.26 -9.00
C ALA A 281 27.14 -0.92 -9.85
N GLU A 282 26.37 -0.65 -10.90
CA GLU A 282 25.93 -1.63 -11.88
C GLU A 282 26.86 -1.71 -13.10
N GLY A 283 28.08 -1.16 -13.03
CA GLY A 283 29.14 -1.41 -14.00
C GLY A 283 29.10 -0.57 -15.28
N PHE A 284 28.29 0.49 -15.33
CA PHE A 284 28.36 1.47 -16.42
C PHE A 284 29.63 2.32 -16.31
N ARG A 285 30.22 2.64 -17.45
CA ARG A 285 31.41 3.48 -17.58
C ARG A 285 31.07 4.74 -18.36
N LEU A 286 31.57 5.88 -17.91
CA LEU A 286 31.43 7.15 -18.62
C LEU A 286 32.25 7.08 -19.90
N VAL A 287 31.63 7.37 -21.04
CA VAL A 287 32.30 7.35 -22.37
C VAL A 287 32.37 8.73 -23.00
N ALA A 288 31.46 9.64 -22.65
CA ALA A 288 31.49 11.02 -23.13
C ALA A 288 30.77 11.96 -22.16
N GLU A 289 31.19 13.22 -22.13
CA GLU A 289 30.50 14.30 -21.42
C GLU A 289 30.56 15.61 -22.22
N GLU A 290 29.50 16.40 -22.14
CA GLU A 290 29.35 17.64 -22.90
C GLU A 290 28.56 18.68 -22.11
N LYS A 291 29.03 19.94 -22.14
CA LYS A 291 28.30 21.07 -21.55
C LYS A 291 27.17 21.50 -22.47
N HIS A 292 25.98 21.71 -21.92
CA HIS A 292 24.84 22.22 -22.66
C HIS A 292 23.95 23.09 -21.79
N HIS A 293 23.09 23.88 -22.44
CA HIS A 293 22.03 24.62 -21.78
C HIS A 293 20.69 23.96 -22.06
N SER A 294 20.01 23.46 -21.05
CA SER A 294 18.71 22.78 -21.19
C SER A 294 17.91 22.88 -19.90
N PHE A 295 16.58 22.82 -20.01
CA PHE A 295 15.67 22.86 -18.86
C PHE A 295 15.84 24.10 -17.96
N GLY A 296 16.26 25.22 -18.57
CA GLY A 296 16.53 26.48 -17.90
C GLY A 296 17.81 26.49 -17.06
N LYS A 297 18.73 25.54 -17.27
CA LYS A 297 19.98 25.36 -16.51
C LYS A 297 21.17 25.11 -17.44
N ASP A 298 22.35 25.53 -17.00
CA ASP A 298 23.62 25.05 -17.55
C ASP A 298 23.97 23.70 -16.90
N LEU A 299 24.14 22.67 -17.72
CA LEU A 299 24.30 21.28 -17.28
C LEU A 299 25.49 20.61 -17.99
N VAL A 300 25.98 19.51 -17.41
CA VAL A 300 26.92 18.61 -18.07
C VAL A 300 26.22 17.28 -18.34
N GLY A 301 25.87 17.06 -19.59
CA GLY A 301 25.31 15.81 -20.08
C GLY A 301 26.40 14.75 -20.15
N GLN A 302 26.07 13.51 -19.80
CA GLN A 302 26.99 12.39 -19.71
C GLN A 302 26.40 11.14 -20.37
N ASN A 303 27.16 10.53 -21.28
CA ASN A 303 26.86 9.24 -21.89
C ASN A 303 27.64 8.14 -21.19
N TRP A 304 26.94 7.07 -20.82
CA TRP A 304 27.53 5.92 -20.14
C TRP A 304 27.17 4.63 -20.86
N GLU A 305 28.09 3.66 -20.85
CA GLU A 305 27.93 2.38 -21.53
C GLU A 305 28.37 1.21 -20.66
N ARG A 306 27.78 0.04 -20.92
CA ARG A 306 28.10 -1.22 -20.26
C ARG A 306 27.89 -2.40 -21.22
N ASP A 307 28.83 -3.35 -21.20
CA ASP A 307 28.64 -4.66 -21.83
C ASP A 307 27.68 -5.55 -21.04
N LEU A 308 26.83 -6.29 -21.75
CA LEU A 308 25.85 -7.23 -21.19
C LEU A 308 26.42 -8.65 -21.19
#